data_AF-A0A965C4K8-F1
#
_entry.id   AF-A0A965C4K8-F1
#
_cell.length_a   1.000
_cell.length_b   1.000
_cell.length_c   1.000
_cell.angle_alpha   90.00
_cell.angle_beta   90.00
_cell.angle_gamma   90.00
#
_symmetry.space_group_name_H-M   'P 1'
#
loop_
_entity.id
_entity.type
_entity.pdbx_description
1 polymer ?
#
loop_
_entity_poly.entity_id
_entity_poly.type
_entity_poly.pdbx_seq_one_letter_code
_entity_poly.pdbx_strand_id
1 'polypeptide(L)'
;MGRTAWTLFLASLVTVCALVPMLNLWVPAGNVFHMSDYAVALIGKIMCYAICALAMDLIWGYTGILSLGHGLFFALGGYVMGMYLMRQIGTDGNYKSHLPDFMVFLDWKALPWHWTLSDSFVATVLLVVMVPGVLAWVFGYFAFRSRIKGVYFSIITQALTFAAMLLFFRNETGFG
;
A
#
# COMPACT_ATOMS: atom_id res chain seq x y z
N MET A 1 24.76 2.49 4.45
CA MET A 1 24.83 1.52 3.33
C MET A 1 25.53 2.16 2.13
N GLY A 2 26.47 1.47 1.47
CA GLY A 2 27.09 1.96 0.24
C GLY A 2 26.15 1.87 -0.96
N ARG A 3 26.43 2.64 -2.03
CA ARG A 3 25.64 2.63 -3.29
C ARG A 3 25.44 1.22 -3.84
N THR A 4 26.47 0.38 -3.78
CA THR A 4 26.46 -1.02 -4.25
C THR A 4 25.44 -1.89 -3.50
N ALA A 5 25.28 -1.70 -2.19
CA ALA A 5 24.32 -2.46 -1.41
C ALA A 5 22.87 -2.10 -1.80
N TRP A 6 22.60 -0.81 -2.03
CA TRP A 6 21.29 -0.34 -2.49
C TRP A 6 20.95 -0.84 -3.89
N THR A 7 21.92 -0.83 -4.82
CA THR A 7 21.69 -1.36 -6.17
C THR A 7 21.43 -2.86 -6.15
N LEU A 8 22.15 -3.62 -5.32
CA LEU A 8 21.93 -5.06 -5.17
C LEU A 8 20.55 -5.36 -4.58
N PHE A 9 20.15 -4.60 -3.56
CA PHE A 9 18.82 -4.73 -2.95
C PHE A 9 17.69 -4.40 -3.95
N LEU A 10 17.80 -3.30 -4.69
CA LEU A 10 16.79 -2.94 -5.69
C LEU A 10 16.76 -3.95 -6.85
N ALA A 11 17.92 -4.43 -7.29
CA ALA A 11 18.00 -5.45 -8.32
C ALA A 11 17.36 -6.78 -7.86
N SER A 12 17.62 -7.22 -6.63
CA SER A 12 16.99 -8.44 -6.10
C SER A 12 15.48 -8.27 -5.94
N LEU A 13 15.02 -7.10 -5.48
CA LEU A 13 13.60 -6.78 -5.36
C LEU A 13 12.89 -6.85 -6.72
N VAL A 14 13.42 -6.19 -7.75
CA VAL A 14 12.86 -6.22 -9.12
C VAL A 14 12.87 -7.64 -9.68
N THR A 15 13.96 -8.37 -9.43
CA THR A 15 14.10 -9.76 -9.89
C THR A 15 13.02 -10.65 -9.29
N VAL A 16 12.76 -10.55 -7.98
CA VAL A 16 11.70 -11.33 -7.32
C VAL A 16 10.32 -10.90 -7.82
N CYS A 17 10.05 -9.60 -7.94
CA CYS A 17 8.77 -9.08 -8.46
C CYS A 17 8.45 -9.55 -9.88
N ALA A 18 9.46 -9.77 -10.74
CA ALA A 18 9.28 -10.25 -12.10
C ALA A 18 9.23 -11.79 -12.17
N LEU A 19 10.18 -12.47 -11.51
CA LEU A 19 10.30 -13.93 -11.59
C LEU A 19 9.13 -14.66 -10.96
N VAL A 20 8.61 -14.19 -9.82
CA VAL A 20 7.55 -14.92 -9.10
C VAL A 20 6.26 -15.04 -9.93
N PRO A 21 5.71 -13.95 -10.52
CA PRO A 21 4.57 -14.07 -11.44
C PRO A 21 4.90 -14.86 -12.72
N MET A 22 6.10 -14.71 -13.28
CA MET A 22 6.50 -15.46 -14.48
C MET A 22 6.53 -16.97 -14.23
N LEU A 23 7.07 -17.40 -13.09
CA LEU A 23 7.11 -18.82 -12.70
C LEU A 23 5.72 -19.39 -12.39
N ASN A 24 4.77 -18.55 -11.96
CA ASN A 24 3.38 -18.96 -11.76
C ASN A 24 2.62 -19.09 -13.11
N LEU A 25 2.80 -18.14 -14.02
CA LEU A 25 2.03 -18.07 -15.28
C LEU A 25 2.59 -18.93 -16.42
N TRP A 26 3.92 -19.05 -16.55
CA TRP A 26 4.56 -19.68 -17.71
C TRP A 26 5.02 -21.11 -17.47
N VAL A 27 5.17 -21.53 -16.21
CA VAL A 27 5.62 -22.88 -15.88
C VAL A 27 4.41 -23.78 -15.60
N PRO A 28 4.27 -24.93 -16.27
CA PRO A 28 3.16 -25.86 -16.01
C PRO A 28 3.17 -26.40 -14.59
N ALA A 29 1.98 -26.61 -14.01
CA ALA A 29 1.79 -27.02 -12.61
C ALA A 29 2.53 -28.30 -12.18
N GLY A 30 2.90 -29.18 -13.12
CA GLY A 30 3.65 -30.41 -12.84
C GLY A 30 5.17 -30.24 -12.71
N ASN A 31 5.71 -29.05 -12.96
CA ASN A 31 7.16 -28.80 -12.91
C ASN A 31 7.57 -28.30 -11.52
N VAL A 32 8.75 -28.72 -11.04
CA VAL A 32 9.33 -28.35 -9.73
C VAL A 32 9.50 -26.83 -9.57
N PHE A 33 9.65 -26.10 -10.69
CA PHE A 33 9.79 -24.64 -10.69
C PHE A 33 8.46 -23.87 -10.73
N HIS A 34 7.31 -24.56 -10.82
CA HIS A 34 6.02 -23.89 -10.78
C HIS A 34 5.76 -23.30 -9.40
N MET A 35 5.42 -22.01 -9.36
CA MET A 35 5.00 -21.33 -8.14
C MET A 35 3.48 -21.37 -8.06
N SER A 36 2.92 -21.97 -7.00
CA SER A 36 1.48 -21.96 -6.76
C SER A 36 0.99 -20.56 -6.37
N ASP A 37 -0.30 -20.28 -6.58
CA ASP A 37 -0.91 -18.99 -6.21
C ASP A 37 -0.72 -18.68 -4.72
N TYR A 38 -0.75 -19.72 -3.87
CA TYR A 38 -0.45 -19.60 -2.45
C TYR A 38 0.98 -19.09 -2.21
N ALA A 39 1.98 -19.65 -2.90
CA ALA A 39 3.37 -19.22 -2.77
C ALA A 39 3.56 -17.78 -3.24
N VAL A 40 2.93 -17.40 -4.36
CA VAL A 40 2.94 -16.02 -4.87
C VAL A 40 2.35 -15.05 -3.84
N ALA A 41 1.18 -15.37 -3.28
CA ALA A 41 0.52 -14.55 -2.27
C ALA A 41 1.34 -14.44 -0.98
N LEU A 42 1.95 -15.55 -0.53
CA LEU A 42 2.79 -15.58 0.66
C LEU A 42 4.06 -14.73 0.49
N ILE A 43 4.74 -14.85 -0.65
CA ILE A 43 5.92 -14.03 -0.97
C ILE A 43 5.53 -12.55 -0.99
N GLY A 44 4.44 -12.20 -1.68
CA GLY A 44 3.92 -10.83 -1.70
C GLY A 44 3.68 -10.28 -0.30
N LYS A 45 3.06 -11.06 0.60
CA LYS A 45 2.83 -10.68 1.99
C LYS A 45 4.14 -10.45 2.76
N ILE A 46 5.11 -11.34 2.62
CA ILE A 46 6.43 -11.21 3.25
C ILE A 46 7.14 -9.95 2.75
N MET A 47 7.09 -9.67 1.44
CA MET A 47 7.68 -8.48 0.83
C MET A 47 7.04 -7.20 1.37
N CYS A 48 5.72 -7.15 1.51
CA CYS A 48 5.03 -6.01 2.12
C CYS A 48 5.55 -5.72 3.54
N TYR A 49 5.68 -6.74 4.39
CA TYR A 49 6.24 -6.55 5.73
C TYR A 49 7.72 -6.14 5.70
N ALA A 50 8.50 -6.70 4.79
CA ALA A 50 9.92 -6.36 4.64
C ALA A 50 10.12 -4.90 4.20
N ILE A 51 9.32 -4.40 3.25
CA ILE A 51 9.37 -3.00 2.80
C ILE A 51 8.97 -2.06 3.93
N CYS A 52 7.90 -2.37 4.67
CA CYS A 52 7.50 -1.61 5.86
C CYS A 52 8.59 -1.57 6.93
N ALA A 53 9.19 -2.73 7.23
CA ALA A 53 10.27 -2.84 8.21
C ALA A 53 11.52 -2.04 7.77
N LEU A 54 11.90 -2.13 6.50
CA LEU A 54 13.00 -1.36 5.93
C LEU A 54 12.73 0.14 5.99
N ALA A 55 11.53 0.61 5.66
CA ALA A 55 11.19 2.03 5.72
C ALA A 55 11.28 2.57 7.16
N MET A 56 10.84 1.80 8.15
CA MET A 56 10.99 2.10 9.57
C MET A 56 12.46 2.13 10.02
N ASP A 57 13.25 1.15 9.59
CA ASP A 57 14.69 1.08 9.87
C ASP A 57 15.44 2.29 9.27
N LEU A 58 15.08 2.73 8.07
CA LEU A 58 15.72 3.90 7.47
C LEU A 58 15.47 5.18 8.27
N ILE A 59 14.24 5.41 8.69
CA ILE A 59 13.90 6.62 9.44
C ILE A 59 14.53 6.57 10.82
N TRP A 60 14.32 5.48 11.55
CA TRP A 60 14.85 5.39 12.91
C TRP A 60 16.39 5.32 12.90
N GLY A 61 16.96 4.51 12.01
CA GLY A 61 18.41 4.28 11.91
C GLY A 61 19.19 5.48 11.38
N TYR A 62 18.73 6.17 10.33
CA TYR A 62 19.46 7.32 9.76
C TYR A 62 19.09 8.66 10.38
N THR A 63 17.83 8.88 10.78
CA THR A 63 17.40 10.18 11.31
C THR A 63 17.29 10.20 12.83
N GLY A 64 17.33 9.04 13.50
CA GLY A 64 17.17 8.95 14.96
C GLY A 64 15.76 9.28 15.45
N ILE A 65 14.77 9.32 14.56
CA ILE A 65 13.38 9.67 14.89
C ILE A 65 12.54 8.40 14.84
N LEU A 66 11.84 8.08 15.91
CA LEU A 66 10.89 6.97 15.91
C LEU A 66 9.54 7.45 15.33
N SER A 67 9.17 7.00 14.14
CA SER A 67 7.86 7.30 13.51
C SER A 67 6.92 6.10 13.64
N LEU A 68 5.96 6.11 14.56
CA LEU A 68 5.04 4.97 14.71
C LEU A 68 3.92 4.95 13.64
N GLY A 69 3.75 6.05 12.92
CA GLY A 69 2.73 6.16 11.87
C GLY A 69 3.18 5.83 10.45
N HIS A 70 4.39 5.30 10.27
CA HIS A 70 4.96 5.15 8.94
C HIS A 70 4.18 4.16 8.05
N GLY A 71 3.62 3.11 8.66
CA GLY A 71 2.78 2.12 7.97
C GLY A 71 1.53 2.71 7.31
N LEU A 72 1.04 3.86 7.77
CA LEU A 72 -0.12 4.53 7.17
C LEU A 72 0.13 4.88 5.70
N PHE A 73 1.28 5.47 5.38
CA PHE A 73 1.60 5.90 4.01
C PHE A 73 1.73 4.69 3.07
N PHE A 74 2.31 3.60 3.56
CA PHE A 74 2.38 2.34 2.81
C PHE A 74 0.98 1.75 2.59
N ALA A 75 0.14 1.73 3.63
CA ALA A 75 -1.23 1.24 3.55
C ALA A 75 -2.07 2.06 2.56
N LEU A 76 -1.92 3.38 2.52
CA LEU A 76 -2.62 4.25 1.57
C LEU A 76 -2.26 3.93 0.11
N GLY A 77 -0.97 3.76 -0.20
CA GLY A 77 -0.55 3.36 -1.55
C GLY A 77 -1.09 1.98 -1.94
N GLY A 78 -0.98 1.00 -1.02
CA GLY A 78 -1.55 -0.34 -1.21
C GLY A 78 -3.07 -0.32 -1.39
N TYR A 79 -3.78 0.52 -0.64
CA TYR A 79 -5.23 0.66 -0.71
C TYR A 79 -5.67 1.23 -2.06
N VAL A 80 -4.97 2.25 -2.59
CA VAL A 80 -5.27 2.79 -3.93
C VAL A 80 -5.13 1.72 -5.01
N MET A 81 -4.06 0.91 -4.95
CA MET A 81 -3.90 -0.21 -5.89
C MET A 81 -4.97 -1.30 -5.67
N GLY A 82 -5.28 -1.63 -4.42
CA GLY A 82 -6.33 -2.59 -4.07
C GLY A 82 -7.69 -2.18 -4.61
N MET A 83 -8.01 -0.88 -4.56
CA MET A 83 -9.24 -0.34 -5.14
C MET A 83 -9.29 -0.54 -6.66
N TYR A 84 -8.19 -0.27 -7.38
CA TYR A 84 -8.11 -0.54 -8.82
C TYR A 84 -8.33 -2.02 -9.12
N LEU A 85 -7.64 -2.92 -8.40
CA LEU A 85 -7.81 -4.36 -8.60
C LEU A 85 -9.24 -4.83 -8.31
N MET A 86 -9.89 -4.31 -7.27
CA MET A 86 -11.30 -4.61 -6.96
C MET A 86 -12.25 -4.14 -8.07
N ARG A 87 -11.95 -3.04 -8.75
CA ARG A 87 -12.72 -2.59 -9.92
C ARG A 87 -12.51 -3.46 -11.15
N GLN A 88 -11.31 -4.01 -11.33
CA GLN A 88 -11.01 -4.94 -12.42
C GLN A 88 -11.73 -6.29 -12.27
N ILE A 89 -12.03 -6.71 -11.04
CA ILE A 89 -12.85 -7.91 -10.78
C ILE A 89 -14.28 -7.72 -11.33
N GLY A 90 -14.88 -6.55 -11.12
CA GLY A 90 -16.19 -6.19 -11.68
C GLY A 90 -17.27 -7.26 -11.44
N THR A 91 -17.89 -7.73 -12.53
CA THR A 91 -19.00 -8.71 -12.46
C THR A 91 -18.59 -10.12 -12.05
N ASP A 92 -17.28 -10.40 -12.00
CA ASP A 92 -16.75 -11.68 -11.49
C ASP A 92 -16.70 -11.70 -9.96
N GLY A 93 -17.02 -10.57 -9.31
CA GLY A 93 -17.15 -10.45 -7.85
C GLY A 93 -18.39 -11.14 -7.30
N ASN A 94 -18.45 -11.28 -5.98
CA ASN A 94 -19.52 -12.00 -5.28
C ASN A 94 -20.91 -11.38 -5.55
N TYR A 95 -20.97 -10.06 -5.67
CA TYR A 95 -22.23 -9.33 -5.90
C TYR A 95 -22.51 -9.03 -7.38
N LYS A 96 -21.62 -9.44 -8.31
CA LYS A 96 -21.74 -9.25 -9.76
C LYS A 96 -22.07 -7.79 -10.16
N SER A 97 -21.45 -6.83 -9.48
CA SER A 97 -21.71 -5.40 -9.65
C SER A 97 -20.50 -4.69 -10.25
N HIS A 98 -20.71 -3.54 -10.89
CA HIS A 98 -19.62 -2.65 -11.30
C HIS A 98 -19.03 -1.84 -10.13
N LEU A 99 -19.64 -1.94 -8.95
CA LEU A 99 -19.10 -1.42 -7.70
C LEU A 99 -18.25 -2.51 -7.03
N PRO A 100 -17.14 -2.14 -6.36
CA PRO A 100 -16.40 -3.06 -5.52
C PRO A 100 -17.29 -3.77 -4.50
N ASP A 101 -17.05 -5.06 -4.27
CA ASP A 101 -17.88 -5.91 -3.41
C ASP A 101 -18.09 -5.34 -1.99
N PHE A 102 -17.06 -4.71 -1.39
CA PHE A 102 -17.19 -4.12 -0.06
C PHE A 102 -18.12 -2.89 -0.03
N MET A 103 -18.18 -2.11 -1.12
CA MET A 103 -19.11 -0.98 -1.21
C MET A 103 -20.55 -1.47 -1.34
N VAL A 104 -20.76 -2.56 -2.10
CA VAL A 104 -22.07 -3.22 -2.19
C VAL A 104 -22.49 -3.76 -0.83
N PHE A 105 -21.56 -4.38 -0.09
CA PHE A 105 -21.79 -4.84 1.27
C PHE A 105 -22.18 -3.71 2.24
N LEU A 106 -21.61 -2.51 2.06
CA LEU A 106 -21.94 -1.29 2.81
C LEU A 106 -23.18 -0.54 2.29
N ASP A 107 -23.97 -1.16 1.40
CA ASP A 107 -25.20 -0.62 0.77
C ASP A 107 -25.00 0.62 -0.14
N TRP A 108 -23.80 0.84 -0.67
CA TRP A 108 -23.56 1.93 -1.62
C TRP A 108 -24.19 1.64 -2.99
N LYS A 109 -24.85 2.66 -3.58
CA LYS A 109 -25.53 2.55 -4.89
C LYS A 109 -24.75 3.15 -6.06
N ALA A 110 -23.76 3.98 -5.77
CA ALA A 110 -22.93 4.64 -6.78
C ALA A 110 -21.51 4.77 -6.27
N LEU A 111 -20.56 4.84 -7.21
CA LEU A 111 -19.15 5.02 -6.87
C LEU A 111 -18.93 6.45 -6.34
N PRO A 112 -18.27 6.61 -5.18
CA PRO A 112 -17.90 7.92 -4.68
C PRO A 112 -17.01 8.68 -5.66
N TRP A 113 -17.15 10.01 -5.71
CA TRP A 113 -16.41 10.87 -6.64
C TRP A 113 -14.89 10.73 -6.53
N HIS A 114 -14.36 10.52 -5.32
CA HIS A 114 -12.92 10.37 -5.07
C HIS A 114 -12.34 9.07 -5.63
N TRP A 115 -13.18 8.10 -5.99
CA TRP A 115 -12.78 6.84 -6.61
C TRP A 115 -12.96 6.81 -8.13
N THR A 116 -13.48 7.87 -8.75
CA THR A 116 -13.74 7.91 -10.20
C THR A 116 -12.50 7.64 -11.06
N LEU A 117 -11.31 8.02 -10.60
CA LEU A 117 -10.04 7.83 -11.29
C LEU A 117 -9.49 6.40 -11.21
N SER A 118 -10.01 5.56 -10.31
CA SER A 118 -9.50 4.21 -10.06
C SER A 118 -9.85 3.19 -11.16
N ASP A 119 -10.43 3.63 -12.27
CA ASP A 119 -10.66 2.80 -13.47
C ASP A 119 -9.42 2.75 -14.38
N SER A 120 -8.63 3.81 -14.42
CA SER A 120 -7.46 3.92 -15.28
C SER A 120 -6.21 3.44 -14.57
N PHE A 121 -5.48 2.49 -15.18
CA PHE A 121 -4.22 2.00 -14.63
C PHE A 121 -3.19 3.12 -14.41
N VAL A 122 -3.04 4.02 -15.39
CA VAL A 122 -2.09 5.14 -15.32
C VAL A 122 -2.47 6.10 -14.20
N ALA A 123 -3.76 6.42 -14.07
CA ALA A 123 -4.24 7.27 -12.98
C ALA A 123 -4.00 6.62 -11.62
N THR A 124 -4.27 5.31 -11.49
CA THR A 124 -4.01 4.55 -10.26
C THR A 124 -2.55 4.58 -9.89
N VAL A 125 -1.63 4.28 -10.80
CA VAL A 125 -0.18 4.29 -10.52
C VAL A 125 0.27 5.68 -10.05
N LEU A 126 -0.25 6.74 -10.67
CA LEU A 126 0.02 8.11 -10.24
C LEU A 126 -0.55 8.37 -8.83
N LEU A 127 -1.78 7.96 -8.54
CA LEU A 127 -2.41 8.10 -7.22
C LEU A 127 -1.69 7.31 -6.13
N VAL A 128 -1.17 6.12 -6.43
CA VAL A 128 -0.39 5.28 -5.48
C VAL A 128 0.83 6.04 -4.97
N VAL A 129 1.44 6.91 -5.78
CA VAL A 129 2.57 7.75 -5.35
C VAL A 129 2.09 9.09 -4.78
N MET A 130 1.15 9.75 -5.46
CA MET A 130 0.71 11.10 -5.13
C MET A 130 -0.09 11.18 -3.85
N VAL A 131 -1.00 10.22 -3.58
CA VAL A 131 -1.84 10.24 -2.38
C VAL A 131 -1.00 10.15 -1.10
N PRO A 132 -0.18 9.10 -0.89
CA PRO A 132 0.68 9.06 0.29
C PRO A 132 1.77 10.14 0.25
N GLY A 133 2.29 10.51 -0.92
CA GLY A 133 3.33 11.54 -1.06
C GLY A 133 2.85 12.94 -0.65
N VAL A 134 1.66 13.36 -1.10
CA VAL A 134 1.06 14.65 -0.72
C VAL A 134 0.72 14.65 0.77
N LEU A 135 0.13 13.57 1.29
CA LEU A 135 -0.19 13.47 2.72
C LEU A 135 1.07 13.51 3.58
N ALA A 136 2.13 12.79 3.19
CA ALA A 136 3.42 12.83 3.86
C ALA A 136 4.06 14.22 3.78
N TRP A 137 3.93 14.92 2.65
CA TRP A 137 4.42 16.28 2.48
C TRP A 137 3.69 17.28 3.38
N VAL A 138 2.34 17.25 3.41
CA VAL A 138 1.54 18.10 4.29
C VAL A 138 1.88 17.84 5.75
N PHE A 139 1.90 16.57 6.15
CA PHE A 139 2.26 16.18 7.51
C PHE A 139 3.68 16.64 7.88
N GLY A 140 4.66 16.34 7.02
CA GLY A 140 6.05 16.71 7.22
C GLY A 140 6.24 18.22 7.33
N TYR A 141 5.55 19.00 6.48
CA TYR A 141 5.59 20.45 6.53
C TYR A 141 5.20 20.98 7.91
N PHE A 142 4.07 20.54 8.46
CA PHE A 142 3.63 20.96 9.80
C PHE A 142 4.53 20.42 10.90
N ALA A 143 4.96 19.15 10.82
CA ALA A 143 5.79 18.52 11.81
C ALA A 143 7.15 19.23 11.97
N PHE A 144 7.80 19.56 10.85
CA PHE A 144 9.10 20.22 10.85
C PHE A 144 9.00 21.72 11.12
N ARG A 145 7.96 22.42 10.61
CA ARG A 145 7.74 23.84 10.90
C ARG A 145 7.51 24.09 12.39
N SER A 146 6.81 23.19 13.06
CA SER A 146 6.57 23.23 14.50
C SER A 146 7.75 22.76 15.35
N ARG A 147 8.90 22.42 14.73
CA ARG A 147 10.13 21.91 15.38
C ARG A 147 9.86 20.78 16.39
N ILE A 148 8.94 19.87 16.05
CA ILE A 148 8.60 18.73 16.91
C ILE A 148 9.82 17.80 17.01
N LYS A 149 10.16 17.36 18.23
CA LYS A 149 11.34 16.53 18.50
C LYS A 149 11.01 15.31 19.36
N GLY A 150 11.79 14.25 19.17
CA GLY A 150 11.77 13.06 20.01
C GLY A 150 10.38 12.42 20.12
N VAL A 151 9.97 12.11 21.34
CA VAL A 151 8.75 11.35 21.67
C VAL A 151 7.47 12.01 21.14
N TYR A 152 7.40 13.34 21.11
CA TYR A 152 6.22 14.05 20.60
C TYR A 152 5.94 13.72 19.13
N PHE A 153 6.98 13.49 18.32
CA PHE A 153 6.78 13.09 16.92
C PHE A 153 6.16 11.69 16.83
N SER A 154 6.61 10.76 17.66
CA SER A 154 6.06 9.40 17.76
C SER A 154 4.59 9.41 18.18
N ILE A 155 4.23 10.22 19.19
CA ILE A 155 2.85 10.37 19.66
C ILE A 155 1.95 10.92 18.55
N ILE A 156 2.40 11.98 17.86
CA ILE A 156 1.60 12.62 16.79
C ILE A 156 1.41 11.68 15.60
N THR A 157 2.45 10.98 15.16
CA THR A 157 2.36 10.01 14.06
C THR A 157 1.48 8.81 14.41
N GLN A 158 1.50 8.37 15.67
CA GLN A 158 0.60 7.34 16.17
C GLN A 158 -0.86 7.82 16.17
N ALA A 159 -1.10 9.04 16.67
CA ALA A 159 -2.43 9.64 16.68
C ALA A 159 -3.00 9.82 15.26
N LEU A 160 -2.16 10.24 14.30
CA LEU A 160 -2.53 10.33 12.89
C LEU A 160 -2.96 8.97 12.33
N THR A 161 -2.21 7.92 12.63
CA THR A 161 -2.52 6.56 12.16
C THR A 161 -3.80 6.03 12.77
N PHE A 162 -4.02 6.30 14.06
CA PHE A 162 -5.27 5.97 14.73
C PHE A 162 -6.46 6.73 14.14
N ALA A 163 -6.31 8.04 13.89
CA ALA A 163 -7.35 8.84 13.26
C ALA A 163 -7.67 8.35 11.83
N ALA A 164 -6.66 7.96 11.06
CA ALA A 164 -6.86 7.35 9.75
C ALA A 164 -7.58 6.01 9.84
N MET A 165 -7.21 5.13 10.78
CA MET A 165 -7.92 3.88 11.03
C MET A 165 -9.41 4.12 11.34
N LEU A 166 -9.72 5.06 12.23
CA LEU A 166 -11.11 5.44 12.54
C LEU A 166 -11.87 5.97 11.33
N LEU A 167 -11.18 6.71 10.45
CA LEU A 167 -11.77 7.24 9.22
C LEU A 167 -12.09 6.12 8.22
N PHE A 168 -11.21 5.13 8.07
CA PHE A 168 -11.44 3.99 7.18
C PHE A 168 -12.64 3.16 7.64
N PHE A 169 -12.73 2.88 8.94
CA PHE A 169 -13.82 2.09 9.53
C PHE A 169 -15.17 2.81 9.56
N ARG A 170 -15.25 4.06 9.12
CA ARG A 170 -16.51 4.77 9.04
C ARG A 170 -17.21 4.40 7.74
N ASN A 171 -18.26 3.58 7.83
CA ASN A 171 -19.07 3.13 6.69
C ASN A 171 -19.51 4.26 5.74
N GLU A 172 -19.81 5.44 6.28
CA GLU A 172 -20.23 6.64 5.51
C GLU A 172 -19.14 7.19 4.56
N THR A 173 -17.88 6.78 4.72
CA THR A 173 -16.78 7.21 3.84
C THR A 173 -16.57 6.30 2.65
N GLY A 174 -17.10 5.07 2.68
CA GLY A 174 -16.88 4.10 1.61
C GLY A 174 -15.41 3.67 1.47
N PHE A 175 -14.65 3.69 2.56
CA PHE A 175 -13.25 3.21 2.61
C PHE A 175 -13.09 1.79 3.18
N GLY A 176 -14.17 1.17 3.66
CA GLY A 176 -14.15 -0.18 4.25
C GLY A 176 -14.30 -0.16 5.76
#